data_AF-A0A1N6MZ79-F1
#
_entry.id   AF-A0A1N6MZ79-F1
#
_cell.length_a   1.000
_cell.length_b   1.000
_cell.length_c   1.000
_cell.angle_alpha   90.00
_cell.angle_beta   90.00
_cell.angle_gamma   90.00
#
_symmetry.space_group_name_H-M   'P 1'
#
loop_
_entity.id
_entity.type
_entity.pdbx_description
1 polymer ?
#
loop_
_entity_poly.entity_id
_entity_poly.type
_entity_poly.pdbx_seq_one_letter_code
_entity_poly.pdbx_strand_id
1 'polypeptide(L)'
;MIKLIDNQPIGQKMTSQERERFKSFARECEINKDAETLSKTLLMIAHWFRQGSVIPFTEYASQWTTAQKNRTDGNASTEAMKNEWPLTGRRCIEDGYSEYWQQGIASHKPEHWEKQPIEGQIVQALNGLIIQFPSLSADGLATRRGKEYELRPQILIGNAMFYREVESCLRWLARHNLMYAKTKQITKTGDVLTSYTFKHIVERENADKFSHTDEPHYIRNMAFIVAMVIAGYKVCAEDADSMNALFNISKAEIKKSGVLN
;
A
#
# COMPACT_ATOMS: atom_id res chain seq x y z
N MET A 1 -35.91 -3.90 -19.27
CA MET A 1 -35.39 -4.22 -17.92
C MET A 1 -33.95 -4.69 -18.09
N ILE A 2 -33.00 -3.76 -17.99
CA ILE A 2 -31.57 -4.04 -18.16
C ILE A 2 -31.10 -4.64 -16.84
N LYS A 3 -30.67 -5.90 -16.85
CA LYS A 3 -29.97 -6.50 -15.71
C LYS A 3 -28.62 -5.79 -15.60
N LEU A 4 -28.48 -4.92 -14.60
CA LEU A 4 -27.18 -4.52 -14.10
C LEU A 4 -26.48 -5.81 -13.65
N ILE A 5 -25.47 -6.23 -14.40
CA ILE A 5 -24.57 -7.28 -13.98
C ILE A 5 -23.82 -6.69 -12.79
N ASP A 6 -24.06 -7.25 -11.60
CA ASP A 6 -23.28 -7.01 -10.41
C ASP A 6 -21.80 -7.28 -10.73
N ASN A 7 -21.04 -6.23 -11.05
CA ASN A 7 -19.58 -6.25 -10.98
C ASN A 7 -19.18 -6.21 -9.49
N GLN A 8 -19.55 -7.27 -8.76
CA GLN A 8 -18.90 -7.57 -7.49
C GLN A 8 -17.41 -7.75 -7.79
N PRO A 9 -16.50 -7.05 -7.08
CA PRO A 9 -15.07 -7.30 -7.22
C PRO A 9 -14.84 -8.79 -7.00
N ILE A 10 -14.36 -9.51 -8.02
CA ILE A 10 -14.01 -10.92 -7.87
C ILE A 10 -12.82 -10.94 -6.91
N GLY A 11 -13.07 -11.18 -5.62
CA GLY A 11 -12.01 -11.22 -4.61
C GLY A 11 -10.99 -12.31 -4.91
N GLN A 12 -9.81 -12.22 -4.27
CA GLN A 12 -8.79 -13.26 -4.37
C GLN A 12 -9.39 -14.64 -4.08
N LYS A 13 -9.11 -15.60 -4.97
CA LYS A 13 -9.69 -16.94 -4.88
C LYS A 13 -8.71 -17.97 -5.39
N MET A 14 -8.46 -18.97 -4.55
CA MET A 14 -7.73 -20.17 -4.96
C MET A 14 -8.62 -21.06 -5.83
N THR A 15 -8.05 -21.66 -6.86
CA THR A 15 -8.67 -22.77 -7.59
C THR A 15 -8.82 -24.01 -6.70
N SER A 16 -9.58 -25.01 -7.13
CA SER A 16 -9.71 -26.26 -6.37
C SER A 16 -8.36 -26.97 -6.18
N GLN A 17 -7.53 -26.97 -7.23
CA GLN A 17 -6.20 -27.56 -7.19
C GLN A 17 -5.28 -26.82 -6.23
N GLU A 18 -5.28 -25.48 -6.26
CA GLU A 18 -4.50 -24.66 -5.32
C GLU A 18 -4.91 -24.90 -3.87
N ARG A 19 -6.22 -25.03 -3.59
CA ARG A 19 -6.69 -25.34 -2.23
C ARG A 19 -6.23 -26.70 -1.74
N GLU A 20 -6.34 -27.75 -2.56
CA GLU A 20 -5.91 -29.09 -2.15
C GLU A 20 -4.39 -29.16 -1.98
N ARG A 21 -3.64 -28.53 -2.88
CA ARG A 21 -2.17 -28.44 -2.77
C ARG A 21 -1.74 -27.66 -1.53
N PHE A 22 -2.38 -26.52 -1.23
CA PHE A 22 -2.13 -25.75 -0.01
C PHE A 22 -2.46 -26.54 1.27
N LYS A 23 -3.56 -27.30 1.30
CA LYS A 23 -3.90 -28.19 2.43
C LYS A 23 -2.84 -29.27 2.64
N SER A 24 -2.36 -29.89 1.56
CA SER A 24 -1.30 -30.90 1.64
C SER A 24 0.00 -30.30 2.19
N PHE A 25 0.42 -29.14 1.67
CA PHE A 25 1.58 -28.42 2.18
C PHE A 25 1.47 -28.09 3.67
N ALA A 26 0.30 -27.58 4.11
CA ALA A 26 0.08 -27.27 5.52
C ALA A 26 0.15 -28.52 6.43
N ARG A 27 -0.36 -29.67 5.96
CA ARG A 27 -0.25 -30.95 6.68
C ARG A 27 1.20 -31.44 6.75
N GLU A 28 1.97 -31.28 5.68
CA GLU A 28 3.40 -31.62 5.69
C GLU A 28 4.17 -30.77 6.70
N CYS A 29 3.91 -29.46 6.76
CA CYS A 29 4.48 -28.59 7.79
C CYS A 29 4.10 -29.05 9.20
N GLU A 30 2.83 -29.44 9.43
CA GLU A 30 2.36 -29.95 10.72
C GLU A 30 3.08 -31.24 11.13
N ILE A 31 3.16 -32.22 10.22
CA ILE A 31 3.85 -33.50 10.43
C ILE A 31 5.33 -33.27 10.79
N ASN A 32 5.97 -32.32 10.10
CA ASN A 32 7.37 -31.95 10.32
C ASN A 32 7.58 -31.00 11.51
N LYS A 33 6.51 -30.58 12.20
CA LYS A 33 6.51 -29.57 13.27
C LYS A 33 7.15 -28.23 12.85
N ASP A 34 7.02 -27.88 11.57
CA ASP A 34 7.55 -26.65 10.96
C ASP A 34 6.55 -25.49 11.12
N ALA A 35 6.46 -24.98 12.35
CA ALA A 35 5.59 -23.86 12.69
C ALA A 35 6.00 -22.54 12.01
N GLU A 36 7.30 -22.39 11.70
CA GLU A 36 7.84 -21.19 11.07
C GLU A 36 7.35 -21.05 9.63
N THR A 37 7.48 -22.10 8.82
CA THR A 37 6.97 -22.12 7.44
C THR A 37 5.46 -21.90 7.42
N LEU A 38 4.71 -22.52 8.33
CA LEU A 38 3.26 -22.34 8.40
C LEU A 38 2.88 -20.88 8.68
N SER A 39 3.53 -20.25 9.67
CA SER A 39 3.31 -18.84 10.01
C SER A 39 3.60 -17.91 8.83
N LYS A 40 4.75 -18.09 8.17
CA LYS A 40 5.15 -17.28 7.00
C LYS A 40 4.22 -17.46 5.81
N THR A 41 3.66 -18.65 5.64
CA THR A 41 2.68 -18.91 4.58
C THR A 41 1.36 -18.19 4.85
N LEU A 42 0.92 -18.11 6.10
CA LEU A 42 -0.26 -17.31 6.48
C LEU A 42 -0.02 -15.80 6.25
N LEU A 43 1.19 -15.30 6.55
CA LEU A 43 1.56 -13.92 6.25
C LEU A 43 1.50 -13.64 4.74
N MET A 44 2.10 -14.51 3.92
CA MET A 44 2.03 -14.41 2.46
C MET A 44 0.57 -14.36 1.97
N ILE A 45 -0.31 -15.23 2.49
CA ILE A 45 -1.73 -15.23 2.15
C ILE A 45 -2.40 -13.91 2.54
N ALA A 46 -2.10 -13.35 3.71
CA ALA A 46 -2.63 -12.05 4.13
C ALA A 46 -2.22 -10.93 3.16
N HIS A 47 -0.96 -10.93 2.69
CA HIS A 47 -0.51 -9.97 1.69
C HIS A 47 -1.14 -10.21 0.31
N TRP A 48 -1.39 -11.47 -0.07
CA TRP A 48 -2.11 -11.81 -1.30
C TRP A 48 -3.55 -11.28 -1.29
N PHE A 49 -4.29 -11.51 -0.20
CA PHE A 49 -5.65 -10.98 -0.03
C PHE A 49 -5.73 -9.45 -0.07
N ARG A 50 -4.63 -8.76 0.28
CA ARG A 50 -4.53 -7.30 0.20
C ARG A 50 -4.28 -6.77 -1.22
N GLN A 51 -3.91 -7.60 -2.18
CA GLN A 51 -3.59 -7.12 -3.53
C GLN A 51 -4.84 -6.56 -4.21
N GLY A 52 -4.69 -5.41 -4.87
CA GLY A 52 -5.78 -4.72 -5.55
C GLY A 52 -6.08 -5.25 -6.95
N SER A 53 -5.33 -6.22 -7.46
CA SER A 53 -5.63 -6.95 -8.70
C SER A 53 -5.85 -8.43 -8.38
N VAL A 54 -6.74 -9.08 -9.12
CA VAL A 54 -6.97 -10.53 -8.98
C VAL A 54 -5.76 -11.27 -9.53
N ILE A 55 -5.06 -11.99 -8.66
CA ILE A 55 -3.82 -12.69 -9.00
C ILE A 55 -4.00 -14.16 -8.61
N PRO A 56 -3.70 -15.12 -9.49
CA PRO A 56 -3.66 -16.53 -9.10
C PRO A 56 -2.76 -16.74 -7.88
N PHE A 57 -3.21 -17.56 -6.92
CA PHE A 57 -2.47 -17.75 -5.67
C PHE A 57 -1.05 -18.27 -5.90
N THR A 58 -0.92 -19.29 -6.75
CA THR A 58 0.37 -19.91 -7.09
C THR A 58 1.33 -18.89 -7.71
N GLU A 59 0.80 -18.02 -8.57
CA GLU A 59 1.58 -16.97 -9.19
C GLU A 59 2.10 -15.98 -8.14
N TYR A 60 1.22 -15.46 -7.29
CA TYR A 60 1.62 -14.54 -6.22
C TYR A 60 2.63 -15.17 -5.26
N ALA A 61 2.37 -16.42 -4.84
CA ALA A 61 3.24 -17.16 -3.94
C ALA A 61 4.65 -17.32 -4.52
N SER A 62 4.77 -17.64 -5.81
CA SER A 62 6.06 -17.79 -6.48
C SER A 62 6.89 -16.51 -6.54
N GLN A 63 6.21 -15.37 -6.67
CA GLN A 63 6.84 -14.05 -6.64
C GLN A 63 7.26 -13.66 -5.22
N TRP A 64 6.39 -13.93 -4.24
CA TRP A 64 6.61 -13.63 -2.83
C TRP A 64 7.83 -14.36 -2.28
N THR A 65 7.92 -15.68 -2.51
CA THR A 65 9.04 -16.50 -2.02
C THR A 65 10.37 -15.98 -2.54
N THR A 66 10.41 -15.54 -3.79
CA THR A 66 11.63 -14.97 -4.35
C THR A 66 11.92 -13.58 -3.80
N ALA A 67 10.90 -12.73 -3.69
CA ALA A 67 11.04 -11.37 -3.19
C ALA A 67 11.54 -11.33 -1.74
N GLN A 68 11.07 -12.24 -0.87
CA GLN A 68 11.46 -12.24 0.54
C GLN A 68 12.73 -13.06 0.83
N LYS A 69 13.38 -13.67 -0.15
CA LYS A 69 14.45 -14.67 0.08
C LYS A 69 15.63 -14.18 0.94
N ASN A 70 15.95 -12.89 0.87
CA ASN A 70 17.15 -12.28 1.47
C ASN A 70 16.84 -11.40 2.69
N ARG A 71 15.62 -11.42 3.23
CA ARG A 71 15.29 -10.58 4.39
C ARG A 71 16.01 -11.06 5.65
N THR A 72 16.27 -10.13 6.56
CA THR A 72 16.93 -10.39 7.86
C THR A 72 16.04 -10.08 9.07
N ASP A 73 14.84 -9.56 8.85
CA ASP A 73 13.86 -9.16 9.88
C ASP A 73 12.90 -10.31 10.28
N GLY A 74 13.30 -11.55 10.05
CA GLY A 74 12.45 -12.72 10.32
C GLY A 74 11.36 -12.99 9.28
N ASN A 75 11.10 -12.09 8.32
CA ASN A 75 10.09 -12.28 7.27
C ASN A 75 10.62 -13.01 6.03
N ALA A 76 11.82 -13.60 6.09
CA ALA A 76 12.41 -14.31 4.96
C ALA A 76 11.58 -15.56 4.60
N SER A 77 11.33 -15.79 3.32
CA SER A 77 10.69 -17.04 2.87
C SER A 77 11.54 -18.27 3.24
N THR A 78 10.92 -19.32 3.74
CA THR A 78 11.63 -20.58 4.06
C THR A 78 11.97 -21.37 2.80
N GLU A 79 12.90 -22.32 2.92
CA GLU A 79 13.27 -23.18 1.80
C GLU A 79 12.11 -24.06 1.33
N ALA A 80 11.27 -24.53 2.27
CA ALA A 80 10.06 -25.28 1.97
C ALA A 80 9.09 -24.47 1.08
N MET A 81 8.89 -23.18 1.37
CA MET A 81 8.05 -22.32 0.54
C MET A 81 8.62 -22.13 -0.87
N LYS A 82 9.95 -21.93 -0.98
CA LYS A 82 10.62 -21.75 -2.29
C LYS A 82 10.51 -23.01 -3.16
N ASN A 83 10.62 -24.18 -2.55
CA ASN A 83 10.47 -25.46 -3.25
C ASN A 83 9.02 -25.70 -3.70
N GLU A 84 8.04 -25.30 -2.89
CA GLU A 84 6.62 -25.49 -3.21
C GLU A 84 6.13 -24.50 -4.29
N TRP A 85 6.56 -23.24 -4.20
CA TRP A 85 6.23 -22.18 -5.15
C TRP A 85 7.50 -21.60 -5.77
N PRO A 86 8.17 -22.35 -6.67
CA PRO A 86 9.31 -21.83 -7.39
C PRO A 86 8.86 -20.72 -8.34
N LEU A 87 9.67 -19.67 -8.46
CA LEU A 87 9.38 -18.58 -9.39
C LEU A 87 9.20 -19.11 -10.81
N THR A 88 8.09 -18.71 -11.43
CA THR A 88 7.84 -18.95 -12.85
C THR A 88 7.54 -17.63 -13.55
N GLY A 89 8.08 -17.49 -14.77
CA GLY A 89 7.83 -16.32 -15.60
C GLY A 89 8.54 -15.04 -15.16
N ARG A 90 7.91 -13.90 -15.46
CA ARG A 90 8.46 -12.56 -15.25
C ARG A 90 8.44 -12.20 -13.76
N ARG A 91 9.44 -11.46 -13.29
CA ARG A 91 9.40 -10.88 -11.93
C ARG A 91 8.34 -9.78 -11.84
N CYS A 92 7.44 -9.93 -10.87
CA CYS A 92 6.31 -9.02 -10.61
C CYS A 92 6.25 -8.54 -9.16
N ILE A 93 7.11 -9.02 -8.26
CA ILE A 93 7.28 -8.45 -6.91
C ILE A 93 8.77 -8.12 -6.73
N GLU A 94 9.07 -6.92 -6.26
CA GLU A 94 10.44 -6.44 -5.99
C GLU A 94 11.03 -7.08 -4.73
N ASP A 95 12.35 -7.22 -4.67
CA ASP A 95 13.04 -7.84 -3.52
C ASP A 95 12.76 -7.04 -2.23
N GLY A 96 12.26 -7.72 -1.19
CA GLY A 96 11.86 -7.12 0.08
C GLY A 96 10.44 -6.52 0.11
N TYR A 97 9.66 -6.66 -0.96
CA TYR A 97 8.31 -6.08 -1.08
C TYR A 97 7.21 -7.11 -1.27
N SER A 98 5.96 -6.67 -1.18
CA SER A 98 4.78 -7.54 -1.20
C SER A 98 3.78 -7.21 -2.31
N GLU A 99 3.96 -6.07 -2.97
CA GLU A 99 3.07 -5.49 -3.95
C GLU A 99 3.33 -6.12 -5.32
N TYR A 100 2.27 -6.60 -5.97
CA TYR A 100 2.34 -7.30 -7.25
C TYR A 100 2.12 -6.35 -8.43
N TRP A 101 3.05 -6.38 -9.37
CA TRP A 101 3.10 -5.57 -10.60
C TRP A 101 2.73 -6.41 -11.82
N GLN A 102 1.52 -6.22 -12.36
CA GLN A 102 1.04 -7.01 -13.50
C GLN A 102 1.89 -6.85 -14.77
N GLN A 103 2.55 -5.70 -14.93
CA GLN A 103 3.45 -5.42 -16.05
C GLN A 103 4.89 -5.92 -15.79
N GLY A 104 5.21 -6.30 -14.55
CA GLY A 104 6.53 -6.72 -14.09
C GLY A 104 7.37 -5.58 -13.49
N ILE A 105 8.42 -5.95 -12.75
CA ILE A 105 9.28 -4.97 -12.06
C ILE A 105 10.16 -4.15 -13.02
N ALA A 106 10.41 -4.64 -14.23
CA ALA A 106 11.28 -3.98 -15.21
C ALA A 106 10.56 -2.88 -15.99
N SER A 107 9.26 -3.02 -16.24
CA SER A 107 8.44 -1.95 -16.85
C SER A 107 8.23 -0.76 -15.91
N HIS A 108 8.58 -0.91 -14.62
CA HIS A 108 8.49 0.13 -13.61
C HIS A 108 9.70 1.10 -13.59
N LYS A 109 10.68 0.95 -14.49
CA LYS A 109 11.73 1.96 -14.66
C LYS A 109 11.48 2.80 -15.91
N PRO A 110 10.51 3.74 -15.92
CA PRO A 110 10.42 4.69 -17.01
C PRO A 110 11.69 5.56 -17.04
N GLU A 111 12.23 5.75 -18.24
CA GLU A 111 13.34 6.68 -18.55
C GLU A 111 13.05 8.14 -18.12
N HIS A 112 11.84 8.43 -17.65
CA HIS A 112 11.39 9.75 -17.19
C HIS A 112 11.77 10.08 -15.74
N TRP A 113 12.41 9.17 -15.01
CA TRP A 113 12.74 9.35 -13.58
C TRP A 113 14.16 9.89 -13.32
N GLU A 114 14.94 10.19 -14.35
CA GLU A 114 16.24 10.90 -14.23
C GLU A 114 16.13 12.43 -14.14
N LYS A 115 14.95 12.99 -13.83
CA LYS A 115 14.81 14.45 -13.59
C LYS A 115 14.14 14.70 -12.24
N GLN A 116 14.93 15.22 -11.30
CA GLN A 116 14.54 15.56 -9.92
C GLN A 116 13.85 16.93 -9.80
N PRO A 117 12.51 16.97 -9.76
CA PRO A 117 11.83 17.94 -8.89
C PRO A 117 10.99 17.32 -7.77
N ILE A 118 10.44 16.10 -7.96
CA ILE A 118 9.42 15.56 -7.05
C ILE A 118 9.99 14.72 -5.91
N GLU A 119 11.02 13.90 -6.16
CA GLU A 119 11.67 13.10 -5.10
C GLU A 119 12.17 13.99 -3.95
N GLY A 120 12.79 15.13 -4.27
CA GLY A 120 13.24 16.09 -3.28
C GLY A 120 12.09 16.63 -2.42
N GLN A 121 10.93 16.89 -3.02
CA GLN A 121 9.72 17.32 -2.29
C GLN A 121 9.17 16.21 -1.40
N ILE A 122 9.19 14.95 -1.88
CA ILE A 122 8.79 13.78 -1.10
C ILE A 122 9.69 13.59 0.12
N VAL A 123 11.01 13.64 -0.08
CA VAL A 123 11.99 13.51 1.00
C VAL A 123 11.87 14.68 1.99
N GLN A 124 11.71 15.90 1.50
CA GLN A 124 11.51 17.08 2.35
C GLN A 124 10.23 16.99 3.19
N ALA A 125 9.11 16.62 2.58
CA ALA A 125 7.84 16.46 3.27
C ALA A 125 7.88 15.32 4.31
N LEU A 126 8.48 14.18 3.97
CA LEU A 126 8.68 13.06 4.88
C LEU A 126 9.56 13.46 6.08
N ASN A 127 10.69 14.15 5.84
CA ASN A 127 11.54 14.65 6.91
C ASN A 127 10.83 15.66 7.80
N GLY A 128 10.02 16.56 7.23
CA GLY A 128 9.19 17.49 7.98
C GLY A 128 8.20 16.77 8.92
N LEU A 129 7.55 15.72 8.42
CA LEU A 129 6.66 14.88 9.23
C LEU A 129 7.41 14.15 10.34
N ILE A 130 8.59 13.60 10.07
CA ILE A 130 9.42 12.90 11.07
C ILE A 130 9.80 13.85 12.22
N ILE A 131 10.17 15.09 11.90
CA ILE A 131 10.52 16.10 12.89
C ILE A 131 9.29 16.52 13.71
N GLN A 132 8.15 16.71 13.03
CA GLN A 132 6.92 17.18 13.68
C GLN A 132 6.24 16.09 14.52
N PHE A 133 6.35 14.83 14.11
CA PHE A 133 5.71 13.68 14.74
C PHE A 133 6.75 12.60 15.04
N PRO A 134 7.43 12.65 16.21
CA PRO A 134 8.47 11.68 16.56
C PRO A 134 7.97 10.23 16.64
N SER A 135 6.66 10.02 16.81
CA SER A 135 6.01 8.71 16.79
C SER A 135 5.68 8.21 15.37
N LEU A 136 6.09 8.88 14.28
CA LEU A 136 5.81 8.45 12.92
C LEU A 136 6.46 7.09 12.59
N SER A 137 5.74 6.20 11.88
CA SER A 137 6.24 4.90 11.38
C SER A 137 6.19 4.83 9.85
N ALA A 138 6.74 3.78 9.25
CA ALA A 138 6.63 3.58 7.79
C ALA A 138 5.17 3.42 7.29
N ASP A 139 4.23 3.10 8.18
CA ASP A 139 2.81 2.89 7.83
C ASP A 139 1.93 4.12 8.05
N GLY A 140 2.39 5.15 8.77
CA GLY A 140 1.62 6.35 9.06
C GLY A 140 2.07 7.08 10.32
N LEU A 141 1.17 7.84 10.95
CA LEU A 141 1.36 8.30 12.33
C LEU A 141 1.31 7.02 13.20
N ALA A 142 2.27 6.71 14.09
CA ALA A 142 2.02 5.64 15.06
C ALA A 142 1.06 6.19 16.14
N THR A 143 0.14 5.41 16.71
CA THR A 143 0.48 4.35 17.67
C THR A 143 -0.67 3.37 17.88
N ARG A 144 -0.35 2.12 18.24
CA ARG A 144 -1.27 1.23 18.96
C ARG A 144 -0.66 0.99 20.35
N ARG A 145 -1.19 1.68 21.37
CA ARG A 145 -0.98 1.42 22.81
C ARG A 145 0.38 0.77 23.16
N GLY A 146 1.46 1.56 23.11
CA GLY A 146 2.77 1.12 23.62
C GLY A 146 3.51 0.06 22.79
N LYS A 147 3.09 -0.25 21.56
CA LYS A 147 3.93 -0.99 20.60
C LYS A 147 4.68 -0.01 19.70
N GLU A 148 6.00 -0.03 19.80
CA GLU A 148 6.87 0.52 18.75
C GLU A 148 6.57 -0.26 17.46
N TYR A 149 6.14 0.43 16.41
CA TYR A 149 6.18 -0.17 15.08
C TYR A 149 7.66 -0.33 14.70
N GLU A 150 8.05 -1.53 14.30
CA GLU A 150 9.46 -1.89 14.08
C GLU A 150 10.11 -1.11 12.92
N LEU A 151 9.30 -0.59 11.99
CA LEU A 151 9.78 0.06 10.77
C LEU A 151 9.75 1.58 10.87
N ARG A 152 10.96 2.16 10.94
CA ARG A 152 11.17 3.60 10.93
C ARG A 152 10.85 4.20 9.56
N PRO A 153 10.24 5.39 9.48
CA PRO A 153 9.83 6.02 8.22
C PRO A 153 11.00 6.31 7.27
N GLN A 154 12.24 6.40 7.75
CA GLN A 154 13.43 6.60 6.92
C GLN A 154 13.66 5.45 5.92
N ILE A 155 13.14 4.25 6.17
CA ILE A 155 13.22 3.11 5.23
C ILE A 155 12.51 3.39 3.89
N LEU A 156 11.65 4.42 3.87
CA LEU A 156 10.92 4.83 2.67
C LEU A 156 11.75 5.75 1.75
N ILE A 157 12.89 6.27 2.21
CA ILE A 157 13.77 7.09 1.38
C ILE A 157 14.49 6.20 0.37
N GLY A 158 14.43 6.56 -0.92
CA GLY A 158 14.95 5.74 -2.01
C GLY A 158 14.04 4.56 -2.39
N ASN A 159 12.87 4.44 -1.78
CA ASN A 159 11.90 3.41 -2.11
C ASN A 159 11.09 3.82 -3.34
N ALA A 160 11.41 3.23 -4.51
CA ALA A 160 10.75 3.52 -5.78
C ALA A 160 9.22 3.40 -5.70
N MET A 161 8.75 2.38 -4.97
CA MET A 161 7.33 2.18 -4.78
C MET A 161 6.67 3.27 -3.95
N PHE A 162 7.36 3.77 -2.94
CA PHE A 162 6.82 4.81 -2.08
C PHE A 162 6.63 6.10 -2.89
N TYR A 163 7.60 6.42 -3.75
CA TYR A 163 7.55 7.60 -4.60
C TYR A 163 6.39 7.51 -5.59
N ARG A 164 6.19 6.34 -6.21
CA ARG A 164 5.05 6.10 -7.12
C ARG A 164 3.70 6.27 -6.42
N GLU A 165 3.55 5.73 -5.22
CA GLU A 165 2.32 5.86 -4.43
C GLU A 165 2.02 7.32 -4.11
N VAL A 166 3.05 8.09 -3.71
CA VAL A 166 2.92 9.53 -3.46
C VAL A 166 2.53 10.28 -4.74
N GLU A 167 3.20 10.01 -5.86
CA GLU A 167 2.88 10.62 -7.15
C GLU A 167 1.46 10.30 -7.62
N SER A 168 1.01 9.06 -7.44
CA SER A 168 -0.35 8.64 -7.74
C SER A 168 -1.36 9.47 -6.96
N CYS A 169 -1.11 9.63 -5.65
CA CYS A 169 -1.93 10.49 -4.80
C CYS A 169 -1.91 11.95 -5.26
N LEU A 170 -0.74 12.48 -5.67
CA LEU A 170 -0.63 13.86 -6.17
C LEU A 170 -1.38 14.06 -7.49
N ARG A 171 -1.31 13.09 -8.42
CA ARG A 171 -2.13 13.11 -9.64
C ARG A 171 -3.62 13.06 -9.31
N TRP A 172 -4.02 12.23 -8.36
CA TRP A 172 -5.40 12.18 -7.88
C TRP A 172 -5.85 13.53 -7.29
N LEU A 173 -5.06 14.12 -6.39
CA LEU A 173 -5.33 15.44 -5.80
C LEU A 173 -5.47 16.53 -6.86
N ALA A 174 -4.61 16.51 -7.89
CA ALA A 174 -4.69 17.43 -9.02
C ALA A 174 -5.98 17.27 -9.82
N ARG A 175 -6.34 16.03 -10.19
CA ARG A 175 -7.58 15.73 -10.94
C ARG A 175 -8.84 16.20 -10.20
N HIS A 176 -8.82 16.14 -8.87
CA HIS A 176 -9.96 16.53 -8.02
C HIS A 176 -9.89 17.97 -7.50
N ASN A 177 -9.00 18.81 -8.03
CA ASN A 177 -8.85 20.22 -7.63
C ASN A 177 -8.57 20.42 -6.13
N LEU A 178 -7.86 19.45 -5.53
CA LEU A 178 -7.42 19.44 -4.13
C LEU A 178 -5.94 19.83 -3.98
N MET A 179 -5.29 20.31 -5.04
CA MET A 179 -3.94 20.89 -4.93
C MET A 179 -4.00 22.29 -4.33
N TYR A 180 -2.94 22.66 -3.60
CA TYR A 180 -2.74 23.96 -2.97
C TYR A 180 -3.81 24.27 -1.92
N ALA A 181 -3.61 23.71 -0.72
CA ALA A 181 -4.53 23.82 0.41
C ALA A 181 -5.15 25.22 0.53
N LYS A 182 -6.50 25.26 0.51
CA LYS A 182 -7.28 26.51 0.48
C LYS A 182 -7.68 26.99 1.88
N THR A 183 -7.50 26.16 2.91
CA THR A 183 -7.99 26.37 4.27
C THR A 183 -6.89 26.48 5.32
N LYS A 184 -6.99 27.49 6.20
CA LYS A 184 -5.97 27.79 7.22
C LYS A 184 -6.24 27.18 8.60
N GLN A 185 -7.49 26.85 8.94
CA GLN A 185 -7.85 26.24 10.22
C GLN A 185 -9.09 25.36 10.07
N ILE A 186 -9.08 24.22 10.77
CA ILE A 186 -10.26 23.37 10.94
C ILE A 186 -10.47 23.15 12.42
N THR A 187 -11.63 23.58 12.89
CA THR A 187 -12.20 23.09 14.14
C THR A 187 -12.91 21.77 13.83
N LYS A 188 -12.59 20.73 14.60
CA LYS A 188 -13.17 19.39 14.48
C LYS A 188 -14.70 19.50 14.53
N THR A 189 -15.35 19.47 13.37
CA THR A 189 -16.81 19.59 13.26
C THR A 189 -17.34 18.48 12.36
N GLY A 190 -17.94 17.46 12.97
CA GLY A 190 -18.57 16.33 12.27
C GLY A 190 -17.60 15.31 11.66
N ASP A 191 -18.14 14.30 10.96
CA ASP A 191 -17.42 13.15 10.38
C ASP A 191 -16.11 13.56 9.68
N VAL A 192 -14.98 13.39 10.38
CA VAL A 192 -13.68 13.78 9.85
C VAL A 192 -13.11 12.62 9.03
N LEU A 193 -12.82 12.88 7.76
CA LEU A 193 -12.17 11.90 6.90
C LEU A 193 -10.68 11.86 7.20
N THR A 194 -10.18 10.65 7.40
CA THR A 194 -8.78 10.40 7.73
C THR A 194 -7.96 10.07 6.49
N SER A 195 -6.64 10.14 6.58
CA SER A 195 -5.70 9.66 5.54
C SER A 195 -6.04 8.24 5.06
N TYR A 196 -6.48 7.36 5.96
CA TYR A 196 -6.92 6.01 5.62
C TYR A 196 -8.17 6.01 4.76
N THR A 197 -9.17 6.82 5.10
CA THR A 197 -10.39 6.91 4.30
C THR A 197 -10.09 7.44 2.91
N PHE A 198 -9.26 8.48 2.80
CA PHE A 198 -8.89 9.04 1.52
C PHE A 198 -8.04 8.10 0.66
N LYS A 199 -7.04 7.43 1.23
CA LYS A 199 -6.20 6.50 0.44
C LYS A 199 -7.07 5.41 -0.20
N HIS A 200 -8.08 4.90 0.50
CA HIS A 200 -9.01 3.89 -0.03
C HIS A 200 -9.89 4.42 -1.16
N ILE A 201 -10.20 5.72 -1.17
CA ILE A 201 -10.89 6.36 -2.30
C ILE A 201 -9.96 6.42 -3.52
N VAL A 202 -8.69 6.79 -3.32
CA VAL A 202 -7.68 6.79 -4.40
C VAL A 202 -7.47 5.38 -4.94
N GLU A 203 -7.26 4.39 -4.06
CA GLU A 203 -7.07 2.97 -4.42
C GLU A 203 -8.24 2.44 -5.26
N ARG A 204 -9.48 2.76 -4.87
CA ARG A 204 -10.68 2.37 -5.62
C ARG A 204 -10.73 3.03 -7.00
N GLU A 205 -10.46 4.33 -7.08
CA GLU A 205 -10.48 5.02 -8.37
C GLU A 205 -9.35 4.51 -9.29
N ASN A 206 -8.18 4.21 -8.74
CA ASN A 206 -7.09 3.59 -9.47
C ASN A 206 -7.51 2.23 -10.02
N ALA A 207 -8.13 1.38 -9.20
CA ALA A 207 -8.64 0.09 -9.64
C ALA A 207 -9.76 0.20 -10.70
N ASP A 208 -10.66 1.19 -10.58
CA ASP A 208 -11.82 1.31 -11.47
C ASP A 208 -11.47 1.96 -12.82
N LYS A 209 -10.70 3.05 -12.80
CA LYS A 209 -10.44 3.88 -13.99
C LYS A 209 -9.06 3.66 -14.62
N PHE A 210 -8.13 3.12 -13.84
CA PHE A 210 -6.72 3.07 -14.20
C PHE A 210 -6.13 1.66 -14.10
N SER A 211 -6.97 0.63 -14.10
CA SER A 211 -6.61 -0.80 -14.01
C SER A 211 -5.65 -1.29 -15.10
N HIS A 212 -5.54 -0.57 -16.22
CA HIS A 212 -4.62 -0.88 -17.32
C HIS A 212 -3.37 0.01 -17.34
N THR A 213 -3.18 0.84 -16.32
CA THR A 213 -2.07 1.80 -16.24
C THR A 213 -1.12 1.44 -15.12
N ASP A 214 -0.10 2.29 -14.95
CA ASP A 214 0.84 2.23 -13.85
C ASP A 214 0.33 2.89 -12.55
N GLU A 215 -0.96 3.12 -12.35
CA GLU A 215 -1.42 3.61 -11.04
C GLU A 215 -1.44 2.47 -9.99
N PRO A 216 -0.83 2.65 -8.80
CA PRO A 216 -0.82 1.64 -7.75
C PRO A 216 -2.24 1.42 -7.20
N HIS A 217 -2.65 0.15 -7.13
CA HIS A 217 -3.95 -0.22 -6.54
C HIS A 217 -3.92 -0.28 -5.02
N TYR A 218 -2.73 -0.43 -4.43
CA TYR A 218 -2.50 -0.31 -2.99
C TYR A 218 -1.59 0.87 -2.73
N ILE A 219 -1.96 1.68 -1.74
CA ILE A 219 -1.25 2.90 -1.35
C ILE A 219 -0.97 2.81 0.15
N ARG A 220 0.30 2.95 0.55
CA ARG A 220 0.64 3.08 1.97
C ARG A 220 -0.04 4.33 2.51
N ASN A 221 -0.56 4.23 3.73
CA ASN A 221 -1.17 5.38 4.37
C ASN A 221 -0.15 6.53 4.53
N MET A 222 1.14 6.22 4.77
CA MET A 222 2.22 7.21 4.71
C MET A 222 2.35 7.93 3.36
N ALA A 223 2.19 7.24 2.24
CA ALA A 223 2.31 7.86 0.91
C ALA A 223 1.22 8.89 0.68
N PHE A 224 -0.01 8.59 1.10
CA PHE A 224 -1.10 9.57 1.03
C PHE A 224 -0.86 10.77 1.97
N ILE A 225 -0.34 10.53 3.19
CA ILE A 225 0.00 11.62 4.12
C ILE A 225 1.03 12.57 3.52
N VAL A 226 2.10 12.03 2.94
CA VAL A 226 3.13 12.84 2.27
C VAL A 226 2.56 13.61 1.09
N ALA A 227 1.73 12.98 0.24
CA ALA A 227 1.08 13.67 -0.87
C ALA A 227 0.21 14.85 -0.42
N MET A 228 -0.54 14.69 0.68
CA MET A 228 -1.33 15.76 1.27
C MET A 228 -0.45 16.91 1.78
N VAL A 229 0.68 16.61 2.43
CA VAL A 229 1.64 17.64 2.86
C VAL A 229 2.22 18.40 1.68
N ILE A 230 2.61 17.71 0.61
CA ILE A 230 3.10 18.34 -0.63
C ILE A 230 2.02 19.21 -1.27
N ALA A 231 0.76 18.78 -1.25
CA ALA A 231 -0.37 19.58 -1.73
C ALA A 231 -0.69 20.80 -0.83
N GLY A 232 0.06 21.00 0.26
CA GLY A 232 0.00 22.16 1.13
C GLY A 232 -0.86 21.97 2.38
N TYR A 233 -1.40 20.76 2.61
CA TYR A 233 -2.18 20.47 3.80
C TYR A 233 -1.29 20.25 5.01
N LYS A 234 -1.79 20.63 6.18
CA LYS A 234 -1.16 20.42 7.48
C LYS A 234 -1.84 19.27 8.18
N VAL A 235 -1.03 18.38 8.78
CA VAL A 235 -1.52 17.38 9.72
C VAL A 235 -1.96 18.09 11.00
N CYS A 236 -3.15 17.75 11.50
CA CYS A 236 -3.73 18.38 12.68
C CYS A 236 -3.01 17.92 13.97
N ALA A 237 -2.64 18.86 14.85
CA ALA A 237 -1.82 18.61 16.03
C ALA A 237 -2.49 17.71 17.10
N GLU A 238 -3.83 17.64 17.09
CA GLU A 238 -4.62 16.78 18.00
C GLU A 238 -4.56 15.29 17.62
N ASP A 239 -3.93 14.93 16.50
CA ASP A 239 -3.87 13.54 16.00
C ASP A 239 -2.58 12.80 16.39
N ALA A 240 -1.80 13.32 17.33
CA ALA A 240 -0.58 12.67 17.82
C ALA A 240 -0.82 11.25 18.38
N ASP A 241 -2.09 10.90 18.67
CA ASP A 241 -2.52 9.61 19.22
C ASP A 241 -3.25 8.69 18.21
N SER A 242 -3.32 9.04 16.91
CA SER A 242 -4.04 8.26 15.88
C SER A 242 -3.12 7.67 14.82
N MET A 243 -3.44 6.46 14.33
CA MET A 243 -2.71 5.84 13.21
C MET A 243 -2.91 6.58 11.87
N ASN A 244 -4.05 7.26 11.75
CA ASN A 244 -4.47 7.96 10.55
C ASN A 244 -4.42 9.46 10.81
N ALA A 245 -3.94 10.22 9.84
CA ALA A 245 -3.86 11.67 9.93
C ALA A 245 -5.20 12.32 9.59
N LEU A 246 -5.59 13.36 10.32
CA LEU A 246 -6.52 14.36 9.83
C LEU A 246 -5.72 15.51 9.23
N PHE A 247 -6.33 16.16 8.25
CA PHE A 247 -5.76 17.31 7.57
C PHE A 247 -6.67 18.52 7.75
N ASN A 248 -6.10 19.70 7.59
CA ASN A 248 -6.82 20.97 7.55
C ASN A 248 -7.65 21.17 6.24
N ILE A 249 -8.45 20.18 5.82
CA ILE A 249 -9.43 20.26 4.72
C ILE A 249 -10.90 20.06 5.17
N SER A 250 -11.81 20.95 4.76
CA SER A 250 -13.20 20.93 5.26
C SER A 250 -14.08 19.94 4.50
N LYS A 251 -15.11 19.36 5.16
CA LYS A 251 -16.10 18.47 4.50
C LYS A 251 -16.78 19.13 3.30
N ALA A 252 -17.01 20.43 3.36
CA ALA A 252 -17.60 21.20 2.26
C ALA A 252 -16.67 21.28 1.03
N GLU A 253 -15.37 21.45 1.23
CA GLU A 253 -14.41 21.43 0.12
C GLU A 253 -14.29 20.06 -0.52
N ILE A 254 -14.33 18.99 0.28
CA ILE A 254 -14.29 17.61 -0.23
C ILE A 254 -15.57 17.26 -0.98
N LYS A 255 -16.73 17.81 -0.58
CA LYS A 255 -17.96 17.69 -1.37
C LYS A 255 -17.87 18.45 -2.70
N LYS A 256 -17.28 19.66 -2.69
CA LYS A 256 -17.09 20.47 -3.91
C LYS A 256 -16.17 19.81 -4.93
N SER A 257 -15.23 18.97 -4.51
CA SER A 257 -14.39 18.21 -5.44
C SER A 257 -15.13 17.05 -6.12
N GLY A 258 -16.37 16.73 -5.71
CA GLY A 258 -17.12 15.59 -6.23
C GLY A 258 -16.60 14.23 -5.75
N VAL A 259 -15.67 14.23 -4.79
CA VAL A 259 -15.09 13.02 -4.19
C VAL A 259 -16.08 12.36 -3.21
N LEU A 260 -16.91 13.16 -2.55
CA LEU A 260 -17.99 12.69 -1.67
C LEU A 260 -19.32 13.22 -2.20
N ASN A 261 -20.23 12.29 -2.51
CA ASN A 261 -21.65 12.58 -2.70
C ASN A 261 -22.37 12.49 -1.35
#